data_AF-A0A1I0TM41-F1
#
_entry.id   AF-A0A1I0TM41-F1
#
_cell.length_a   1.000
_cell.length_b   1.000
_cell.length_c   1.000
_cell.angle_alpha   90.00
_cell.angle_beta   90.00
_cell.angle_gamma   90.00
#
_symmetry.space_group_name_H-M   'P 1'
#
loop_
_entity.id
_entity.type
_entity.pdbx_description
1 polymer ?
#
loop_
_entity_poly.entity_id
_entity_poly.type
_entity_poly.pdbx_seq_one_letter_code
_entity_poly.pdbx_strand_id
1 'polypeptide(L)' 'MFITAVIIPFYLLAIVAMCYMDTALKAMMFFVMLLIATFVLFLFINYPMPSAFAVICLMALFAFRFKD' A
#
# COMPACT_ATOMS: atom_id res chain seq x y z
N MET A 1 6.81 -0.75 -17.41
CA MET A 1 7.90 -1.75 -17.59
C MET A 1 8.71 -1.91 -16.31
N PHE A 2 9.36 -0.87 -15.78
CA PHE A 2 10.13 -0.97 -14.53
C PHE A 2 9.28 -1.41 -13.32
N ILE A 3 8.12 -0.77 -13.10
CA ILE A 3 7.20 -1.11 -12.00
C ILE A 3 6.73 -2.56 -12.10
N THR A 4 6.37 -3.02 -13.30
CA THR A 4 5.94 -4.40 -13.55
C THR A 4 7.03 -5.41 -13.21
N ALA A 5 8.29 -5.10 -13.56
CA ALA A 5 9.45 -5.94 -13.25
C ALA A 5 9.73 -6.04 -11.74
N VAL A 6 9.32 -5.05 -10.95
CA VAL A 6 9.43 -5.08 -9.48
C VAL A 6 8.21 -5.74 -8.84
N ILE A 7 6.99 -5.48 -9.32
CA ILE A 7 5.75 -6.03 -8.74
C ILE A 7 5.72 -7.56 -8.82
N ILE A 8 6.11 -8.14 -9.97
CA ILE A 8 6.03 -9.59 -10.20
C ILE A 8 6.80 -10.41 -9.14
N PRO A 9 8.10 -10.16 -8.86
CA PRO A 9 8.84 -10.91 -7.85
C PRO A 9 8.29 -10.68 -6.43
N PHE A 10 7.78 -9.49 -6.10
CA PHE A 10 7.14 -9.22 -4.81
C PHE A 10 5.87 -10.05 -4.60
N TYR A 11 5.02 -10.17 -5.63
CA TYR A 11 3.83 -11.01 -5.54
C TYR A 11 4.16 -12.51 -5.49
N LEU A 12 5.19 -12.96 -6.21
CA LEU A 12 5.68 -14.34 -6.09
C LEU A 12 6.19 -14.64 -4.68
N LEU A 13 7.02 -13.75 -4.11
CA LEU A 13 7.47 -13.87 -2.72
C LEU A 13 6.30 -13.83 -1.73
N ALA A 14 5.28 -13.02 -2.00
CA ALA A 14 4.09 -12.96 -1.18
C ALA A 14 3.30 -14.27 -1.21
N ILE A 15 3.16 -14.90 -2.38
CA ILE A 15 2.51 -16.21 -2.53
C ILE A 15 3.27 -17.28 -1.77
N VAL A 16 4.60 -17.30 -1.89
CA VAL A 16 5.45 -18.22 -1.13
C VAL A 16 5.31 -17.97 0.37
N ALA A 17 5.34 -16.71 0.82
CA ALA A 17 5.18 -16.35 2.22
C ALA A 17 3.83 -16.76 2.79
N MET A 18 2.74 -16.65 2.02
CA MET A 18 1.41 -17.11 2.42
C MET A 18 1.37 -18.62 2.72
N CYS A 19 2.14 -19.43 2.01
CA CYS A 19 2.24 -20.88 2.27
C CYS A 19 2.94 -21.21 3.61
N TYR A 20 3.69 -20.28 4.18
CA TYR A 20 4.37 -20.44 5.47
C TYR A 20 3.61 -19.80 6.65
N MET A 21 2.40 -19.27 6.42
CA MET A 21 1.59 -18.66 7.48
C MET A 21 0.67 -19.69 8.14
N ASP A 22 0.57 -19.63 9.47
CA ASP A 22 -0.20 -20.61 10.27
C ASP A 22 -1.71 -20.60 9.98
N THR A 23 -2.26 -19.48 9.49
CA THR A 23 -3.70 -19.35 9.26
C THR A 23 -4.00 -18.67 7.94
N ALA A 24 -5.04 -19.17 7.25
CA ALA A 24 -5.54 -18.58 6.01
C ALA A 24 -5.97 -17.11 6.18
N LEU A 25 -6.45 -16.74 7.37
CA LEU A 25 -6.86 -15.37 7.68
C LEU A 25 -5.64 -14.41 7.69
N LYS A 26 -4.52 -14.82 8.31
CA LYS A 26 -3.27 -14.04 8.27
C LYS A 26 -2.74 -13.89 6.84
N ALA A 27 -2.76 -14.97 6.05
CA ALA A 27 -2.35 -14.94 4.65
C ALA A 27 -3.21 -13.97 3.82
N MET A 28 -4.53 -14.00 4.01
CA MET A 28 -5.46 -13.10 3.33
C MET A 28 -5.25 -11.63 3.75
N MET A 29 -5.05 -11.36 5.05
CA MET A 29 -4.74 -10.02 5.54
C MET A 29 -3.41 -9.49 4.98
N PHE A 30 -2.39 -10.35 4.91
CA PHE A 30 -1.10 -10.01 4.29
C PHE A 30 -1.25 -9.67 2.82
N PHE A 31 -2.02 -10.47 2.06
CA PHE A 31 -2.29 -10.21 0.65
C PHE A 31 -3.03 -8.88 0.42
N VAL A 32 -4.03 -8.59 1.24
CA VAL A 32 -4.77 -7.31 1.20
C VAL A 32 -3.84 -6.13 1.50
N MET A 33 -2.98 -6.23 2.52
CA MET A 33 -1.98 -5.20 2.82
C MET A 33 -1.03 -4.96 1.65
N LEU A 34 -0.59 -6.04 0.98
CA LEU A 34 0.30 -5.95 -0.17
C LEU A 34 -0.38 -5.25 -1.35
N LEU A 35 -1.66 -5.54 -1.61
CA LEU A 35 -2.49 -4.85 -2.60
C LEU A 35 -2.61 -3.35 -2.31
N ILE A 36 -2.88 -2.98 -1.06
CA ILE A 36 -2.97 -1.57 -0.64
C ILE A 36 -1.63 -0.86 -0.86
N ALA A 37 -0.52 -1.47 -0.43
CA ALA A 37 0.81 -0.89 -0.60
C ALA A 37 1.15 -0.69 -2.09
N THR A 38 0.82 -1.67 -2.94
CA THR A 38 1.04 -1.60 -4.39
C THR A 38 0.19 -0.49 -5.03
N PHE A 39 -1.07 -0.33 -4.58
CA PHE A 39 -1.96 0.73 -5.02
C PHE A 39 -1.48 2.12 -4.62
N VAL A 40 -0.99 2.27 -3.38
CA VAL A 40 -0.40 3.53 -2.90
C VAL A 40 0.84 3.87 -3.72
N LEU A 41 1.75 2.93 -3.94
CA LEU A 41 2.94 3.14 -4.79
C LEU A 41 2.54 3.53 -6.23
N PHE A 42 1.51 2.88 -6.79
CA PHE A 42 0.99 3.24 -8.10
C PHE A 42 0.46 4.67 -8.14
N LEU A 43 -0.31 5.09 -7.14
CA LEU A 43 -0.81 6.47 -7.01
C LEU A 43 0.34 7.48 -6.94
N PHE A 44 1.35 7.23 -6.12
CA PHE A 44 2.50 8.13 -5.99
C PHE A 44 3.34 8.23 -7.27
N ILE A 45 3.49 7.13 -8.00
CA ILE A 45 4.32 7.12 -9.22
C ILE A 45 3.57 7.76 -10.41
N ASN A 46 2.27 7.49 -10.56
CA ASN A 46 1.50 7.98 -11.71
C ASN A 46 0.85 9.35 -11.46
N TYR A 47 0.51 9.67 -10.22
CA TYR A 47 -0.19 10.89 -9.82
C TYR A 47 0.47 11.57 -8.62
N PRO A 48 1.76 11.96 -8.73
CA PRO A 48 2.55 12.44 -7.60
C PRO A 48 1.99 13.70 -6.93
N MET A 49 1.46 14.66 -7.72
CA MET A 49 0.87 15.89 -7.19
C MET A 49 -0.46 15.64 -6.45
N PRO A 50 -1.45 14.94 -7.04
CA PRO A 50 -2.68 14.57 -6.33
C PRO A 50 -2.45 13.74 -5.06
N SER A 51 -1.54 12.76 -5.11
CA SER A 51 -1.25 11.91 -3.95
C SER A 51 -0.56 12.68 -2.82
N ALA A 52 0.39 13.56 -3.16
CA ALA A 52 1.01 14.44 -2.18
C ALA A 52 -0.01 15.40 -1.55
N PHE A 53 -0.89 16.00 -2.36
CA PHE A 53 -1.96 16.87 -1.86
C PHE A 53 -2.93 16.11 -0.95
N ALA A 54 -3.31 14.87 -1.28
CA ALA A 54 -4.17 14.05 -0.44
C ALA A 54 -3.53 13.78 0.94
N VAL A 55 -2.23 13.48 0.97
CA VAL A 55 -1.49 13.29 2.23
C VAL A 55 -1.36 14.60 3.02
N ILE A 56 -1.07 15.71 2.35
CA ILE A 56 -0.99 17.04 3.00
C ILE A 56 -2.36 17.44 3.56
N CYS A 57 -3.46 17.20 2.85
CA CYS A 57 -4.80 17.45 3.35
C CYS A 57 -5.17 16.54 4.53
N LEU A 58 -4.79 15.26 4.51
CA LEU A 58 -4.94 14.36 5.65
C LEU A 58 -4.14 14.86 6.86
N MET A 59 -2.87 15.21 6.67
CA MET A 59 -2.03 15.78 7.73
C MET A 59 -2.61 17.10 8.25
N ALA A 60 -3.15 17.95 7.39
CA ALA A 60 -3.80 19.20 7.78
C ALA A 60 -5.07 18.94 8.59
N LEU A 61 -5.90 17.96 8.23
CA LEU A 61 -7.08 17.55 9.00
C LEU A 61 -6.72 17.06 10.41
N PHE A 62 -5.58 16.38 10.57
CA PHE A 62 -5.11 15.94 11.90
C PHE A 62 -4.32 17.02 12.66
N ALA A 63 -3.66 17.95 11.96
CA ALA A 63 -2.92 19.07 12.55
C ALA A 63 -3.86 20.16 13.06
N PHE A 64 -4.98 20.40 12.35
CA PHE A 64 -6.14 21.08 12.88
C PHE A 64 -6.88 20.12 13.82
N ARG A 65 -6.29 19.80 14.99
CA ARG A 65 -7.11 19.44 16.14
C ARG A 65 -8.11 20.58 16.29
N PHE A 66 -9.40 20.32 16.08
CA PHE A 66 -10.46 21.18 16.59
C PHE A 66 -10.18 21.36 18.08
N LYS A 67 -9.65 22.53 18.43
CA LYS A 67 -9.47 22.96 19.80
C LYS A 67 -10.82 23.54 20.20
N ASP A 68 -11.73 22.64 20.51
CA ASP A 68 -12.95 22.88 21.28
C ASP A 68 -13.25 21.60 22.10
#